data_AF-A0A248UAA2-F1
#
_entry.id   AF-A0A248UAA2-F1
#
_cell.length_a   1.000
_cell.length_b   1.000
_cell.length_c   1.000
_cell.angle_alpha   90.00
_cell.angle_beta   90.00
_cell.angle_gamma   90.00
#
_symmetry.space_group_name_H-M   'P 1'
#
loop_
_entity.id
_entity.type
_entity.pdbx_description
1 polymer ?
#
loop_
_entity_poly.entity_id
_entity_poly.type
_entity_poly.pdbx_seq_one_letter_code
_entity_poly.pdbx_strand_id
1 'polypeptide(L)'
;MLDVALSYQTQNWPVSPCRQRDEEYVDQDGYIELLATKTPLTSNGFRGATLNERIVREYWRRTPSAMIGEPTGAPKGAWVLDIDPKHDGDETLAALERQYGAA
;
A
#
# COMPACT_ATOMS: atom_id res chain seq x y z
N MET A 1 12.53 -4.68 -6.17
CA MET A 1 11.33 -4.52 -5.29
C MET A 1 11.40 -5.39 -4.05
N LEU A 2 11.82 -6.67 -4.11
CA LEU A 2 11.94 -7.52 -2.91
C LEU A 2 12.84 -6.90 -1.82
N ASP A 3 14.03 -6.41 -2.15
CA ASP A 3 14.94 -5.85 -1.14
C ASP A 3 14.33 -4.63 -0.41
N VAL A 4 13.58 -3.80 -1.13
CA VAL A 4 12.82 -2.69 -0.55
C VAL A 4 11.68 -3.21 0.32
N ALA A 5 10.94 -4.26 -0.10
CA ALA A 5 9.91 -4.86 0.75
C ALA A 5 10.48 -5.42 2.05
N LEU A 6 11.66 -6.05 2.01
CA LEU A 6 12.35 -6.55 3.18
C LEU A 6 12.90 -5.44 4.08
N SER A 7 13.32 -4.29 3.51
CA SER A 7 13.80 -3.17 4.32
C SER A 7 12.72 -2.60 5.24
N TYR A 8 11.44 -2.68 4.86
CA TYR A 8 10.32 -2.23 5.70
C TYR A 8 10.15 -3.13 6.94
N GLN A 9 10.47 -4.42 6.83
CA GLN A 9 10.41 -5.34 7.98
C GLN A 9 11.45 -5.01 9.04
N THR A 10 12.57 -4.37 8.68
CA THR A 10 13.56 -3.87 9.64
C THR A 10 13.00 -2.77 10.56
N GLN A 11 11.93 -2.10 10.12
CA GLN A 11 11.19 -1.09 10.89
C GLN A 11 9.94 -1.68 11.57
N ASN A 12 9.80 -3.01 11.56
CA ASN A 12 8.59 -3.71 12.01
C ASN A 12 7.32 -3.27 11.26
N TRP A 13 7.45 -2.91 9.98
CA TRP A 13 6.31 -2.55 9.13
C TRP A 13 5.89 -3.73 8.24
N PRO A 14 4.65 -4.22 8.37
CA PRO A 14 4.15 -5.30 7.53
C PRO A 14 3.95 -4.81 6.10
N VAL A 15 4.18 -5.69 5.11
CA VAL A 15 4.03 -5.34 3.69
C VAL A 15 3.23 -6.38 2.92
N SER A 16 2.56 -5.94 1.86
CA SER A 16 1.83 -6.78 0.90
C SER A 16 2.21 -6.43 -0.54
N PRO A 17 2.10 -7.37 -1.49
CA PRO A 17 2.26 -7.08 -2.91
C PRO A 17 1.01 -6.37 -3.46
N CYS A 18 1.20 -5.33 -4.27
CA CYS A 18 0.14 -4.62 -4.98
C CYS A 18 0.36 -4.63 -6.51
N ARG A 19 -0.73 -4.51 -7.27
CA ARG A 19 -0.73 -4.45 -8.73
C ARG A 19 0.04 -3.24 -9.23
N GLN A 20 0.91 -3.46 -10.22
CA GLN A 20 1.68 -2.40 -10.89
C GLN A 20 0.93 -1.72 -12.03
N ARG A 21 -0.16 -2.33 -12.49
CA ARG A 21 -1.01 -1.86 -13.60
C ARG A 21 -2.41 -2.42 -13.43
N ASP A 22 -3.35 -1.91 -14.22
CA ASP A 22 -4.69 -2.47 -14.29
C ASP A 22 -4.64 -3.87 -14.92
N GLU A 23 -5.46 -4.79 -14.40
CA GLU A 23 -5.56 -6.17 -14.85
C GLU A 23 -7.03 -6.56 -15.00
N GLU A 24 -7.40 -7.22 -16.09
CA GLU A 24 -8.73 -7.80 -16.25
C GLU A 24 -8.80 -9.16 -15.57
N TYR A 25 -9.82 -9.36 -14.76
CA TYR A 25 -10.17 -10.65 -14.16
C TYR A 25 -11.49 -11.12 -14.74
N VAL A 26 -11.49 -12.33 -15.28
CA VAL A 26 -12.70 -12.97 -15.78
C VAL A 26 -13.16 -13.97 -14.73
N ASP A 27 -14.38 -13.80 -14.23
CA ASP A 27 -14.96 -14.73 -13.28
C ASP A 27 -15.49 -16.01 -13.95
N GLN A 28 -16.10 -16.88 -13.15
CA GLN A 28 -16.59 -18.19 -13.59
C GLN A 28 -17.78 -18.08 -14.55
N ASP A 29 -18.53 -16.98 -14.47
CA ASP A 29 -19.72 -16.71 -15.29
C ASP A 29 -19.38 -15.90 -16.55
N GLY A 30 -18.10 -15.52 -16.71
CA GLY A 30 -17.60 -14.76 -17.87
C GLY A 30 -17.71 -13.24 -17.70
N TYR A 31 -18.02 -12.73 -16.51
CA TYR A 31 -17.97 -11.30 -16.24
C TYR A 31 -16.52 -10.83 -16.10
N ILE A 32 -16.25 -9.66 -16.69
CA ILE A 32 -14.94 -9.01 -16.62
C ILE A 32 -14.98 -7.96 -15.50
N GLU A 33 -14.14 -8.14 -14.50
CA GLU A 33 -13.82 -7.15 -13.47
C GLU A 33 -12.46 -6.51 -13.78
N LEU A 34 -12.41 -5.17 -13.77
CA LEU A 34 -11.15 -4.44 -13.87
C LEU A 34 -10.52 -4.29 -12.47
N LEU A 35 -9.41 -4.99 -12.24
CA LEU A 35 -8.61 -4.86 -11.03
C LEU A 35 -7.60 -3.74 -11.20
N ALA A 36 -7.90 -2.59 -10.61
CA ALA A 36 -7.11 -1.38 -10.78
C ALA A 36 -5.67 -1.49 -10.24
N THR A 37 -4.78 -0.66 -10.78
CA THR A 37 -3.43 -0.43 -10.30
C THR A 37 -3.42 -0.08 -8.81
N LYS A 38 -2.36 -0.46 -8.09
CA LYS A 38 -2.17 -0.29 -6.63
C LYS A 38 -3.12 -1.11 -5.73
N THR A 39 -4.04 -1.89 -6.30
CA THR A 39 -4.86 -2.82 -5.49
C THR A 39 -4.03 -4.03 -5.02
N PRO A 40 -4.38 -4.66 -3.88
CA PRO A 40 -3.63 -5.82 -3.37
C PRO A 40 -3.67 -7.02 -4.32
N LEU A 41 -2.55 -7.74 -4.41
CA LEU A 41 -2.43 -9.04 -5.10
C LEU A 41 -2.78 -10.24 -4.20
N THR A 42 -3.16 -9.97 -2.96
CA THR A 42 -3.53 -10.97 -1.95
C THR A 42 -5.05 -11.17 -1.91
N SER A 43 -5.49 -12.42 -1.71
CA SER A 43 -6.93 -12.75 -1.66
C SER A 43 -7.67 -12.16 -0.47
N ASN A 44 -6.95 -11.73 0.58
CA ASN A 44 -7.51 -11.05 1.75
C ASN A 44 -7.32 -9.52 1.71
N GLY A 45 -7.06 -8.94 0.53
CA GLY A 45 -6.88 -7.51 0.36
C GLY A 45 -5.71 -6.95 1.18
N PHE A 46 -5.83 -5.72 1.67
CA PHE A 46 -4.77 -5.05 2.45
C PHE A 46 -4.40 -5.80 3.75
N ARG A 47 -5.27 -6.68 4.24
CA ARG A 47 -5.00 -7.55 5.40
C ARG A 47 -3.97 -8.65 5.11
N GLY A 48 -3.52 -8.77 3.86
CA GLY A 48 -2.43 -9.64 3.45
C GLY A 48 -1.04 -9.12 3.82
N ALA A 49 -0.94 -7.90 4.35
CA ALA A 49 0.33 -7.37 4.81
C ALA A 49 0.92 -8.21 5.95
N THR A 50 2.22 -8.50 5.89
CA THR A 50 2.86 -9.44 6.82
C THR A 50 4.28 -9.05 7.18
N LEU A 51 4.68 -9.41 8.41
CA LEU A 51 6.07 -9.37 8.90
C LEU A 51 6.81 -10.70 8.66
N ASN A 52 6.13 -11.73 8.15
CA ASN A 52 6.77 -13.02 7.90
C ASN A 52 7.64 -12.92 6.62
N GLU A 53 8.95 -12.84 6.80
CA GLU A 53 9.93 -12.76 5.71
C GLU A 53 9.73 -13.85 4.64
N ARG A 54 9.43 -15.09 5.03
CA ARG A 54 9.21 -16.20 4.09
C ARG A 54 8.00 -15.92 3.19
N ILE A 55 6.93 -15.34 3.75
CA ILE A 55 5.75 -14.96 2.98
C ILE A 55 6.06 -13.79 2.04
N VAL A 56 6.81 -12.78 2.51
CA VAL A 56 7.25 -11.66 1.66
C VAL A 56 8.12 -12.14 0.50
N ARG A 57 9.11 -13.00 0.74
CA ARG A 57 9.90 -13.60 -0.34
C ARG A 57 9.04 -14.35 -1.34
N GLU A 58 8.02 -15.09 -0.87
CA GLU A 58 7.08 -15.80 -1.75
C GLU A 58 6.23 -14.84 -2.60
N TYR A 59 5.74 -13.74 -2.02
CA TYR A 59 5.00 -12.72 -2.76
C TYR A 59 5.78 -12.17 -3.96
N TRP A 60 7.03 -11.75 -3.74
CA TRP A 60 7.87 -11.23 -4.81
C TRP A 60 8.51 -12.32 -5.68
N ARG A 61 8.55 -13.58 -5.24
CA ARG A 61 8.88 -14.70 -6.14
C ARG A 61 7.77 -14.93 -7.17
N ARG A 62 6.50 -14.83 -6.77
CA ARG A 62 5.34 -14.98 -7.66
C ARG A 62 5.18 -13.80 -8.60
N THR A 63 5.35 -12.59 -8.08
CA THR A 63 5.17 -11.35 -8.85
C THR A 63 6.36 -10.41 -8.61
N PRO A 64 7.50 -10.60 -9.31
CA PRO A 64 8.72 -9.80 -9.09
C PRO A 64 8.54 -8.29 -9.27
N SER A 65 7.57 -7.89 -10.09
CA SER A 65 7.24 -6.51 -10.41
C SER A 65 6.17 -5.90 -9.50
N ALA A 66 5.68 -6.63 -8.49
CA ALA A 66 4.68 -6.11 -7.57
C ALA A 66 5.16 -4.83 -6.87
N MET A 67 4.25 -3.85 -6.81
CA MET A 67 4.41 -2.68 -5.96
C MET A 67 4.33 -3.10 -4.48
N ILE A 68 4.82 -2.24 -3.58
CA ILE A 68 4.73 -2.47 -2.14
C ILE A 68 3.50 -1.73 -1.62
N GLY A 69 2.59 -2.48 -1.00
CA GLY A 69 1.54 -1.95 -0.15
C GLY A 69 1.95 -2.05 1.32
N GLU A 70 1.60 -1.02 2.09
CA GLU A 70 1.89 -0.92 3.52
C GLU A 70 0.62 -0.45 4.23
N PRO A 71 0.14 -1.17 5.26
CA PRO A 71 -1.09 -0.80 5.95
C PRO A 71 -0.82 0.35 6.93
N THR A 72 -1.76 1.27 7.08
CA THR A 72 -1.69 2.34 8.09
C THR A 72 -2.50 1.98 9.34
N GLY A 73 -2.43 2.81 10.37
CA GLY A 73 -3.16 2.63 11.62
C GLY A 73 -2.51 1.60 12.54
N ALA A 74 -3.34 0.88 13.30
CA ALA A 74 -2.87 -0.06 14.33
C ALA A 74 -1.86 -1.12 13.84
N PRO A 75 -1.97 -1.70 12.62
CA PRO A 75 -0.97 -2.64 12.10
C PRO A 75 0.45 -2.07 11.95
N LYS A 76 0.57 -0.77 11.67
CA LYS A 76 1.86 -0.05 11.56
C LYS A 76 2.24 0.63 12.87
N GLY A 77 1.25 1.02 13.68
CA GLY A 77 1.45 1.93 14.81
C GLY A 77 1.59 3.39 14.39
N ALA A 78 1.22 3.76 13.16
CA ALA A 78 1.27 5.13 12.68
C ALA A 78 0.12 5.43 11.70
N TRP A 79 -0.26 6.70 11.64
CA TRP A 79 -1.20 7.23 10.67
C TRP A 79 -0.43 7.99 9.58
N VAL A 80 -1.10 8.26 8.46
CA VAL A 80 -0.51 8.97 7.31
C VAL A 80 -1.40 10.17 7.01
N LEU A 81 -0.78 11.33 6.83
CA LEU A 81 -1.39 12.50 6.21
C LEU A 81 -0.95 12.55 4.76
N ASP A 82 -1.90 12.45 3.84
CA ASP A 82 -1.63 12.63 2.42
C ASP A 82 -1.81 14.11 2.07
N ILE A 83 -0.72 14.76 1.67
CA ILE A 83 -0.71 16.16 1.25
C ILE A 83 -0.59 16.12 -0.28
N ASP A 84 -1.65 16.51 -0.99
CA ASP A 84 -1.68 16.46 -2.45
C ASP A 84 -1.41 17.85 -3.05
N PRO A 85 -0.19 18.12 -3.57
CA PRO A 85 0.14 19.42 -4.13
C PRO A 85 -0.62 19.72 -5.44
N LYS A 86 -1.25 18.73 -6.07
CA LYS A 86 -2.08 18.96 -7.27
C LYS A 86 -3.41 19.63 -6.94
N HIS A 87 -3.77 19.67 -5.67
CA HIS A 87 -5.02 20.23 -5.17
C HIS A 87 -4.74 21.20 -4.02
N ASP A 88 -3.64 21.95 -4.10
CA ASP A 88 -3.24 22.99 -3.13
C ASP A 88 -3.15 22.46 -1.67
N GLY A 89 -2.67 21.22 -1.54
CA GLY A 89 -2.62 20.50 -0.26
C GLY A 89 -1.65 21.12 0.73
N ASP A 90 -0.53 21.67 0.25
CA ASP A 90 0.47 22.35 1.08
C ASP A 90 -0.04 23.69 1.62
N GLU A 91 -0.76 24.47 0.82
CA GLU A 91 -1.44 25.69 1.30
C GLU A 91 -2.53 25.35 2.31
N THR A 92 -3.27 24.26 2.06
CA THR A 92 -4.31 23.77 2.97
C THR A 92 -3.70 23.36 4.32
N LEU A 93 -2.61 22.59 4.31
CA LEU A 93 -1.92 22.21 5.55
C LEU A 93 -1.39 23.44 6.30
N ALA A 94 -0.72 24.36 5.60
CA ALA A 94 -0.19 25.58 6.22
C ALA A 94 -1.29 26.47 6.82
N ALA A 95 -2.49 26.48 6.23
CA ALA A 95 -3.65 27.16 6.81
C ALA A 95 -4.16 26.48 8.09
N LEU A 96 -4.25 25.14 8.10
CA LEU A 96 -4.66 24.37 9.27
C LEU A 96 -3.66 24.51 10.43
N GLU A 97 -2.36 24.49 10.14
CA GLU A 97 -1.31 24.69 11.16
C GLU A 97 -1.38 26.10 11.77
N ARG A 98 -1.60 27.15 10.95
CA ARG A 98 -1.80 28.51 11.47
C ARG A 98 -3.04 28.64 12.35
N GLN A 99 -4.10 27.91 12.03
CA GLN A 99 -5.37 28.01 12.74
C GLN A 99 -5.42 27.15 14.01
N TYR A 100 -4.77 25.98 14.00
CA TYR A 100 -4.95 24.94 15.03
C TYR A 100 -3.64 24.40 15.61
N GLY A 101 -2.47 24.75 15.06
CA GLY A 101 -1.18 24.30 15.57
C GLY A 101 -0.93 24.77 16.99
N ALA A 102 -0.50 23.87 17.86
CA ALA A 102 -0.03 24.24 19.19
C ALA A 102 1.37 24.87 19.08
N ALA A 103 1.63 25.88 19.92
CA ALA A 103 2.93 26.54 20.04
C ALA A 103 3.97 25.68 20.75
#